data_AF-A0A7C2QFB4-F1
#
_entry.id   AF-A0A7C2QFB4-F1
#
_cell.length_a   1.000
_cell.length_b   1.000
_cell.length_c   1.000
_cell.angle_alpha   90.00
_cell.angle_beta   90.00
_cell.angle_gamma   90.00
#
_symmetry.space_group_name_H-M   'P 1'
#
loop_
_entity.id
_entity.type
_entity.pdbx_description
1 polymer ?
#
loop_
_entity_poly.entity_id
_entity_poly.type
_entity_poly.pdbx_seq_one_letter_code
_entity_poly.pdbx_strand_id
1 'polypeptide(L)' 'MAAPKIGVLGGYGSTGRWIAALLLEHTNAHLVIAGRHILRAQEEARDWRCVGTSPDNGRT' A
#
# COMPACT_ATOMS: atom_id res chain seq x y z
N MET A 1 -1.71 20.19 -10.07
CA MET A 1 -2.66 19.06 -9.97
C MET A 1 -2.35 18.28 -8.71
N ALA A 2 -3.37 17.82 -7.98
CA ALA A 2 -3.14 16.99 -6.79
C ALA A 2 -2.59 15.62 -7.20
N ALA A 3 -1.66 15.08 -6.41
CA ALA A 3 -1.15 13.73 -6.58
C ALA A 3 -2.31 12.70 -6.55
N PRO A 4 -2.41 11.78 -7.53
CA PRO A 4 -3.45 10.76 -7.51
C PRO A 4 -3.25 9.84 -6.31
N LYS A 5 -4.33 9.49 -5.61
CA LYS A 5 -4.30 8.57 -4.47
C LYS A 5 -4.68 7.17 -4.95
N ILE A 6 -3.77 6.21 -4.81
CA ILE A 6 -3.94 4.85 -5.35
C ILE A 6 -3.91 3.85 -4.20
N GLY A 7 -4.98 3.06 -4.08
CA GLY A 7 -5.04 1.93 -3.15
C GLY A 7 -4.55 0.64 -3.78
N VAL A 8 -3.60 -0.04 -3.14
CA VAL A 8 -3.10 -1.36 -3.56
C VAL A 8 -3.54 -2.41 -2.55
N LEU A 9 -4.51 -3.24 -2.94
CA LEU A 9 -4.93 -4.40 -2.15
C LEU A 9 -3.90 -5.53 -2.28
N GLY A 10 -3.34 -5.96 -1.16
CA GLY A 10 -2.25 -6.93 -1.13
C GLY A 10 -0.88 -6.35 -1.51
N GLY A 11 -0.67 -5.03 -1.30
CA GLY A 11 0.58 -4.35 -1.65
C GLY A 11 1.85 -4.87 -0.96
N TYR A 12 1.72 -5.67 0.10
CA TYR A 12 2.82 -6.37 0.79
C TYR A 12 3.13 -7.78 0.23
N GLY A 13 2.42 -8.22 -0.82
CA GLY A 13 2.74 -9.45 -1.55
C GLY A 13 3.76 -9.21 -2.66
N SER A 14 4.28 -10.27 -3.30
CA SER A 14 5.28 -10.15 -4.38
C SER A 14 4.83 -9.25 -5.53
N THR A 15 3.63 -9.47 -6.07
CA THR A 15 3.06 -8.65 -7.14
C THR A 15 2.75 -7.24 -6.68
N GLY A 16 2.17 -7.10 -5.48
CA GLY A 16 1.80 -5.80 -4.90
C GLY A 16 3.01 -4.89 -4.68
N ARG A 17 4.11 -5.45 -4.18
CA ARG A 17 5.40 -4.76 -4.02
C ARG A 17 5.93 -4.25 -5.36
N TRP A 18 5.88 -5.10 -6.38
CA TRP A 18 6.38 -4.73 -7.71
C TRP A 18 5.57 -3.60 -8.34
N ILE A 19 4.24 -3.65 -8.21
CA ILE A 19 3.35 -2.57 -8.66
C ILE A 19 3.59 -1.29 -7.86
N ALA A 20 3.70 -1.38 -6.53
CA ALA A 20 3.96 -0.21 -5.68
C ALA A 20 5.29 0.47 -6.04
N ALA A 21 6.35 -0.32 -6.28
CA ALA A 21 7.64 0.20 -6.73
C ALA A 21 7.53 0.95 -8.06
N LEU A 22 6.89 0.34 -9.08
CA LEU A 22 6.69 0.99 -10.37
C LEU A 22 5.87 2.28 -10.27
N LEU A 23 4.83 2.30 -9.42
CA LEU A 23 4.01 3.49 -9.22
C LEU A 23 4.80 4.62 -8.55
N LEU A 24 5.66 4.31 -7.58
CA LEU A 24 6.52 5.31 -6.94
C LEU A 24 7.64 5.81 -7.86
N GLU A 25 8.14 4.95 -8.74
CA GLU A 25 9.20 5.30 -9.68
C GLU A 25 8.70 6.18 -10.83
N HIS A 26 7.51 5.89 -11.36
CA HIS A 26 7.01 6.53 -12.59
C HIS A 26 5.90 7.54 -12.36
N THR A 27 5.43 7.72 -11.13
CA THR A 27 4.34 8.65 -10.83
C THR A 27 4.60 9.41 -9.55
N ASN A 28 3.88 10.51 -9.36
CA ASN A 28 3.88 11.26 -8.12
C ASN A 28 2.67 10.85 -7.23
N ALA A 29 2.23 9.59 -7.32
CA ALA A 29 1.04 9.11 -6.64
C ALA A 29 1.26 8.96 -5.14
N HIS A 30 0.19 9.20 -4.37
CA HIS A 30 0.15 8.85 -2.96
C HIS A 30 -0.43 7.44 -2.82
N LEU A 31 0.42 6.48 -2.44
CA LEU A 31 0.02 5.09 -2.29
C LEU A 31 -0.60 4.78 -0.92
N VAL A 32 -1.59 3.91 -0.92
CA VAL A 32 -2.15 3.28 0.27
C VAL A 32 -2.04 1.76 0.12
N ILE A 33 -1.31 1.11 1.01
CA ILE A 33 -1.15 -0.35 1.04
C ILE A 33 -2.23 -0.91 1.95
N ALA A 34 -3.16 -1.67 1.38
CA ALA A 34 -4.26 -2.27 2.10
C ALA A 34 -4.13 -3.80 2.13
N GLY A 35 -4.43 -4.43 3.26
CA GLY A 35 -4.64 -5.89 3.29
C GLY A 35 -4.96 -6.43 4.66
N ARG A 36 -5.12 -7.75 4.77
CA ARG A 36 -5.67 -8.43 5.96
C ARG A 36 -4.79 -8.34 7.21
N HIS A 37 -3.49 -8.07 7.05
CA HIS A 37 -2.54 -8.01 8.16
C HIS A 37 -1.97 -6.60 8.29
N ILE A 38 -2.49 -5.83 9.25
CA ILE A 38 -2.11 -4.43 9.46
C ILE A 38 -0.61 -4.24 9.68
N LEU A 39 0.02 -5.13 10.45
CA LEU A 39 1.46 -5.03 10.76
C LEU A 39 2.30 -5.13 9.49
N ARG A 40 2.00 -6.11 8.62
CA ARG A 40 2.70 -6.26 7.34
C ARG A 40 2.45 -5.09 6.41
N ALA A 41 1.22 -4.56 6.38
CA ALA A 41 0.90 -3.38 5.59
C ALA A 41 1.64 -2.13 6.09
N GLN A 42 1.81 -1.97 7.40
CA GLN A 42 2.55 -0.87 8.01
C GLN A 42 4.06 -0.99 7.82
N GLU A 43 4.62 -2.21 7.95
CA GLU A 43 6.03 -2.49 7.66
C GLU A 43 6.36 -2.11 6.22
N GLU A 44 5.57 -2.62 5.26
CA GLU A 44 5.72 -2.25 3.85
C GLU A 44 5.58 -0.74 3.66
N ALA A 45 4.61 -0.12 4.31
CA ALA A 45 4.37 1.29 4.14
C ALA A 45 5.51 2.18 4.65
N ARG A 46 6.23 1.74 5.69
CA ARG A 46 7.42 2.42 6.20
C ARG A 46 8.57 2.36 5.20
N ASP A 47 8.75 1.24 4.53
CA ASP A 47 9.81 1.07 3.52
C ASP A 47 9.61 2.02 2.32
N TRP A 48 8.35 2.28 1.96
CA TRP A 48 7.99 3.03 0.75
C TRP A 48 7.46 4.46 0.99
N ARG A 49 7.52 4.99 2.22
CA ARG A 49 6.91 6.28 2.62
C ARG A 49 5.43 6.40 2.23
N CYS A 50 4.67 5.32 2.32
CA CYS A 50 3.23 5.29 2.00
C CYS A 50 2.37 5.04 3.25
N VAL A 51 1.06 4.86 3.10
CA VAL A 51 0.13 4.64 4.23
C VAL A 51 -0.34 3.18 4.27
N GLY A 52 -0.13 2.50 5.40
CA GLY A 52 -0.58 1.12 5.62
C GLY A 52 -1.93 1.05 6.33
N THR A 53 -2.90 0.31 5.77
CA THR A 53 -4.23 0.11 6.36
C THR A 53 -4.70 -1.34 6.26
N SER A 54 -5.64 -1.74 7.11
CA SER A 54 -6.36 -3.02 7.00
C SER A 54 -7.84 -2.69 6.86
N PRO A 55 -8.58 -3.32 5.93
CA PRO A 55 -10.02 -3.37 6.07
C PRO A 55 -10.28 -4.19 7.33
N ASP A 56 -10.92 -3.57 8.30
CA ASP A 56 -11.41 -4.17 9.52
C ASP A 56 -12.45 -5.24 9.18
N ASN A 57 -11.99 -6.45 8.90
CA ASN A 57 -12.87 -7.60 8.90
C ASN A 57 -13.06 -8.02 10.36
N GLY A 58 -13.99 -7.37 11.05
CA GLY A 58 -14.47 -7.73 12.39
C GLY A 58 -15.05 -9.15 12.45
N ARG A 59 -14.20 -10.17 12.32
CA ARG A 59 -14.47 -11.54 12.74
C ARG A 59 -13.70 -11.78 14.02
N THR A 60 -14.45 -11.72 15.12
CA THR A 60 -14.18 -12.37 16.40
C THR A 60 -13.97 -13.87 16.21
#